data_AF-A0A951LEY4-F1
#
_entry.id   AF-A0A951LEY4-F1
#
_cell.length_a   1.000
_cell.length_b   1.000
_cell.length_c   1.000
_cell.angle_alpha   90.00
_cell.angle_beta   90.00
_cell.angle_gamma   90.00
#
_symmetry.space_group_name_H-M   'P 1'
#
loop_
_entity.id
_entity.type
_entity.pdbx_description
1 polymer ?
#
loop_
_entity_poly.entity_id
_entity_poly.type
_entity_poly.pdbx_seq_one_letter_code
_entity_poly.pdbx_strand_id
1 'polypeptide(L)'
;MAFGSRQVESAVELRWKEVEGGHIAVDLRARVLLFDWWVNNPDHILSSTGGNPNLLWATAEQQLHLIDHNLAFSPNMMSASLFDFATEHVFGADLLVDEARFWEEPESKLGPLTNATIELDTFWQQNRRELPRIWNDLPEEWTEATLGFTLEEVQQQLDRINMQFEDFWGTSTTTEGAEEG
;
A
#
# COMPACT_ATOMS: atom_id res chain seq x y z
N MET A 1 13.56 -16.51 19.48
CA MET A 1 13.25 -15.19 18.91
C MET A 1 14.54 -14.48 18.57
N ALA A 2 14.77 -14.18 17.29
CA ALA A 2 15.79 -13.25 16.87
C ALA A 2 15.06 -11.98 16.41
N PHE A 3 15.26 -10.88 17.12
CA PHE A 3 14.81 -9.57 16.64
C PHE A 3 15.80 -9.11 15.56
N GLY A 4 15.33 -9.00 14.33
CA GLY A 4 16.09 -8.38 13.25
C GLY A 4 16.01 -6.86 13.39
N SER A 5 17.05 -6.22 13.92
CA SER A 5 17.16 -4.75 13.92
C SER A 5 18.28 -4.32 12.98
N ARG A 6 18.02 -3.36 12.11
CA ARG A 6 19.03 -2.68 11.28
C ARG A 6 19.18 -1.24 11.74
N GLN A 7 20.39 -0.85 12.12
CA GLN A 7 20.69 0.56 12.38
C GLN A 7 20.74 1.33 11.05
N VAL A 8 20.07 2.47 11.00
CA VAL A 8 20.17 3.45 9.92
C VAL A 8 20.73 4.73 10.53
N GLU A 9 21.87 5.19 10.01
CA GLU A 9 22.52 6.39 10.52
C GLU A 9 21.70 7.63 10.14
N SER A 10 21.58 8.59 11.06
CA SER A 10 20.93 9.89 10.82
C SER A 10 19.48 9.83 10.32
N ALA A 11 18.79 8.70 10.49
CA ALA A 11 17.37 8.58 10.17
C ALA A 11 16.51 9.23 11.26
N VAL A 12 15.53 10.02 10.83
CA VAL A 12 14.52 10.63 11.71
C VAL A 12 13.14 10.13 11.30
N GLU A 13 12.17 10.17 12.20
CA GLU A 13 10.78 9.95 11.83
C GLU A 13 10.36 10.92 10.71
N LEU A 14 9.71 10.39 9.67
CA LEU A 14 9.20 11.17 8.56
C LEU A 14 8.16 12.16 9.10
N ARG A 15 8.27 13.43 8.73
CA ARG A 15 7.27 14.45 9.09
C ARG A 15 6.60 14.95 7.81
N TRP A 16 5.45 15.61 8.02
CA TRP A 16 4.64 16.14 6.93
C TRP A 16 5.42 17.11 6.03
N LYS A 17 6.36 17.86 6.60
CA LYS A 17 7.18 18.83 5.85
C LYS A 17 8.13 18.17 4.85
N GLU A 18 8.64 16.98 5.12
CA GLU A 18 9.49 16.25 4.19
C GLU A 18 8.67 15.74 2.99
N VAL A 19 7.41 15.36 3.22
CA VAL A 19 6.45 14.98 2.17
C VAL A 19 6.10 16.18 1.29
N GLU A 20 5.63 17.28 1.92
CA GLU A 20 5.24 18.52 1.24
C GLU A 20 6.41 19.18 0.51
N GLY A 21 7.62 19.11 1.08
CA GLY A 21 8.83 19.68 0.49
C GLY A 21 9.33 18.99 -0.78
N GLY A 22 8.67 17.92 -1.23
CA GLY A 22 9.02 17.25 -2.49
C GLY A 22 10.31 16.43 -2.42
N HIS A 23 10.83 16.14 -1.23
CA HIS A 23 12.12 15.43 -1.07
C HIS A 23 12.05 13.94 -1.44
N ILE A 24 10.86 13.34 -1.36
CA ILE A 24 10.62 11.94 -1.74
C ILE A 24 10.14 11.91 -3.19
N ALA A 25 10.81 11.15 -4.05
CA ALA A 25 10.43 11.00 -5.46
C ALA A 25 9.01 10.41 -5.61
N VAL A 26 8.24 10.93 -6.57
CA VAL A 26 6.84 10.52 -6.78
C VAL A 26 6.70 9.03 -7.07
N ASP A 27 7.63 8.43 -7.82
CA ASP A 27 7.62 6.99 -8.11
C ASP A 27 7.80 6.15 -6.83
N LEU A 28 8.63 6.62 -5.89
CA LEU A 28 8.80 5.93 -4.61
C LEU A 28 7.53 6.03 -3.76
N ARG A 29 6.88 7.20 -3.74
CA ARG A 29 5.60 7.39 -3.05
C ARG A 29 4.53 6.45 -3.60
N ALA A 30 4.45 6.33 -4.92
CA ALA A 30 3.50 5.44 -5.61
C ALA A 30 3.74 3.97 -5.27
N ARG A 31 5.00 3.52 -5.27
CA ARG A 31 5.36 2.16 -4.86
C ARG A 31 4.99 1.87 -3.41
N VAL A 32 5.21 2.81 -2.50
CA VAL A 32 4.87 2.63 -1.07
C VAL A 32 3.35 2.54 -0.89
N LEU A 33 2.59 3.51 -1.43
CA LEU A 33 1.12 3.49 -1.37
C LEU A 33 0.56 2.17 -1.92
N LEU A 34 1.03 1.75 -3.10
CA LEU A 34 0.54 0.52 -3.72
C LEU A 34 0.95 -0.72 -2.91
N PHE A 35 2.17 -0.76 -2.39
CA PHE A 35 2.64 -1.86 -1.55
C PHE A 35 1.80 -1.98 -0.29
N ASP A 36 1.56 -0.89 0.44
CA ASP A 36 0.77 -0.90 1.67
C ASP A 36 -0.68 -1.27 1.40
N TRP A 37 -1.28 -0.85 0.28
CA TRP A 37 -2.58 -1.34 -0.14
C TRP A 37 -2.56 -2.86 -0.43
N TRP A 38 -1.53 -3.34 -1.14
CA TRP A 38 -1.39 -4.74 -1.54
C TRP A 38 -1.25 -5.68 -0.36
N VAL A 39 -0.46 -5.31 0.65
CA VAL A 39 -0.33 -6.09 1.89
C VAL A 39 -1.37 -5.71 2.95
N ASN A 40 -2.27 -4.78 2.64
CA ASN A 40 -3.29 -4.27 3.54
C ASN A 40 -2.73 -3.74 4.87
N ASN A 41 -1.78 -2.81 4.79
CA ASN A 41 -1.13 -2.17 5.93
C ASN A 41 -1.66 -0.73 6.14
N PRO A 42 -2.62 -0.52 7.05
CA PRO A 42 -3.24 0.78 7.26
C PRO A 42 -2.38 1.74 8.10
N ASP A 43 -1.20 1.32 8.58
CA ASP A 43 -0.53 2.02 9.68
C ASP A 43 0.29 3.24 9.24
N HIS A 44 0.52 3.42 7.94
CA HIS A 44 1.29 4.55 7.41
C HIS A 44 0.43 5.80 7.19
N ILE A 45 -0.12 6.34 8.29
CA ILE A 45 -1.02 7.50 8.29
C ILE A 45 -0.26 8.76 8.70
N LEU A 46 -0.28 9.78 7.85
CA LEU A 46 0.28 11.10 8.17
C LEU A 46 -0.40 12.18 7.35
N SER A 47 -0.80 13.26 8.02
CA SER A 47 -1.41 14.43 7.40
C SER A 47 -0.87 15.73 8.01
N SER A 48 -1.37 16.87 7.52
CA SER A 48 -1.05 18.18 8.07
C SER A 48 -1.43 18.36 9.55
N THR A 49 -2.37 17.57 10.09
CA THR A 49 -2.78 17.60 11.50
C THR A 49 -2.00 16.59 12.36
N GLY A 50 -1.10 15.81 11.77
CA GLY A 50 -0.32 14.77 12.42
C GLY A 50 -0.71 13.36 11.96
N GLY A 51 -0.19 12.37 12.67
CA GLY A 51 -0.33 10.94 12.36
C GLY A 51 0.88 10.18 12.90
N ASN A 52 0.88 8.87 12.72
CA ASN A 52 2.04 8.03 12.96
C ASN A 52 2.37 7.33 11.65
N PRO A 53 3.33 7.84 10.85
CA PRO A 53 3.61 7.22 9.57
C PRO A 53 4.33 5.88 9.72
N ASN A 54 5.00 5.60 10.84
CA ASN A 54 5.95 4.48 10.95
C ASN A 54 6.94 4.42 9.77
N LEU A 55 7.38 5.61 9.32
CA LEU A 55 8.38 5.80 8.28
C LEU A 55 9.56 6.58 8.85
N LEU A 56 10.77 6.20 8.46
CA LEU A 56 11.99 6.96 8.75
C LEU A 56 12.58 7.57 7.47
N TRP A 57 13.04 8.81 7.57
CA TRP A 57 13.73 9.54 6.52
C TRP A 57 15.20 9.74 6.88
N ALA A 58 16.09 9.16 6.08
CA ALA A 58 17.53 9.34 6.17
C ALA A 58 17.94 10.45 5.21
N THR A 59 18.13 11.67 5.75
CA THR A 59 18.27 12.88 4.92
C THR A 59 19.59 12.89 4.13
N ALA A 60 20.67 12.33 4.67
CA ALA A 60 21.97 12.32 4.00
C ALA A 60 21.96 11.40 2.76
N GLU A 61 21.24 10.29 2.84
CA GLU A 61 21.14 9.27 1.81
C GLU A 61 19.93 9.47 0.89
N GLN A 62 19.00 10.36 1.27
CA GLN A 62 17.69 10.55 0.63
C GLN A 62 16.93 9.21 0.56
N GLN A 63 16.94 8.46 1.65
CA GLN A 63 16.32 7.13 1.74
C GLN A 63 15.12 7.14 2.69
N LEU A 64 14.05 6.51 2.21
CA LEU A 64 12.87 6.21 3.00
C LEU A 64 12.96 4.77 3.52
N HIS A 65 12.68 4.58 4.80
CA HIS A 65 12.64 3.27 5.44
C HIS A 65 11.26 3.03 6.05
N LEU A 66 10.60 1.96 5.61
CA LEU A 66 9.32 1.52 6.15
C LEU A 66 9.61 0.62 7.35
N ILE A 67 8.95 0.86 8.48
CA ILE A 67 9.10 0.06 9.70
C ILE A 67 7.72 -0.35 10.22
N ASP A 68 7.71 -1.29 11.17
CA ASP A 68 6.51 -1.69 11.92
C ASP A 68 5.31 -2.13 11.05
N HIS A 69 5.50 -3.20 10.26
CA HIS A 69 4.42 -3.80 9.44
C HIS A 69 3.55 -4.78 10.24
N ASN A 70 3.43 -4.59 11.56
CA ASN A 70 2.72 -5.51 12.44
C ASN A 70 1.20 -5.54 12.18
N LEU A 71 0.65 -4.52 11.51
CA LEU A 71 -0.76 -4.42 11.12
C LEU A 71 -1.03 -4.83 9.66
N ALA A 72 -0.01 -5.26 8.91
CA ALA A 72 -0.21 -5.81 7.58
C ALA A 72 -1.06 -7.09 7.62
N PHE A 73 -1.84 -7.32 6.56
CA PHE A 73 -2.78 -8.44 6.42
C PHE A 73 -3.90 -8.44 7.47
N SER A 74 -4.22 -7.29 8.08
CA SER A 74 -5.29 -7.20 9.08
C SER A 74 -6.66 -7.44 8.42
N PRO A 75 -7.45 -8.43 8.87
CA PRO A 75 -8.74 -8.77 8.26
C PRO A 75 -9.83 -7.72 8.53
N ASN A 76 -9.63 -6.86 9.54
CA ASN A 76 -10.62 -5.88 9.99
C ASN A 76 -10.56 -4.54 9.24
N MET A 77 -9.59 -4.38 8.34
CA MET A 77 -9.38 -3.14 7.59
C MET A 77 -9.41 -3.47 6.11
N MET A 78 -10.60 -3.60 5.51
CA MET A 78 -10.73 -3.79 4.08
C MET A 78 -11.16 -2.49 3.42
N SER A 79 -10.21 -1.68 2.96
CA SER A 79 -10.52 -0.74 1.88
C SER A 79 -10.74 -1.55 0.61
N ALA A 80 -11.93 -1.45 0.03
CA ALA A 80 -12.32 -2.22 -1.16
C ALA A 80 -11.42 -1.88 -2.36
N SER A 81 -11.04 -0.60 -2.47
CA SER A 81 -10.29 -0.05 -3.58
C SER A 81 -9.01 0.66 -3.15
N LEU A 82 -8.13 0.95 -4.12
CA LEU A 82 -6.94 1.78 -3.90
C LEU A 82 -7.30 3.24 -3.57
N PHE A 83 -8.38 3.79 -4.16
CA PHE A 83 -8.85 5.15 -3.84
C PHE A 83 -9.21 5.29 -2.37
N ASP A 84 -10.03 4.38 -1.84
CA ASP A 84 -10.46 4.42 -0.44
C ASP A 84 -9.26 4.36 0.51
N PHE A 85 -8.31 3.47 0.23
CA PHE A 85 -7.10 3.29 1.04
C PHE A 85 -6.22 4.54 1.06
N ALA A 86 -6.07 5.20 -0.09
CA ALA A 86 -5.22 6.37 -0.21
C ALA A 86 -5.75 7.60 0.55
N THR A 87 -7.03 7.66 0.89
CA THR A 87 -7.60 8.83 1.61
C THR A 87 -6.91 9.10 2.94
N GLU A 88 -6.44 8.06 3.63
CA GLU A 88 -5.78 8.17 4.94
C GLU A 88 -4.26 7.98 4.88
N HIS A 89 -3.75 7.45 3.76
CA HIS A 89 -2.34 7.12 3.61
C HIS A 89 -1.46 8.38 3.41
N VAL A 90 -0.26 8.39 4.02
CA VAL A 90 0.71 9.50 3.97
C VAL A 90 1.00 10.05 2.57
N PHE A 91 0.98 9.20 1.54
CA PHE A 91 1.26 9.57 0.16
C PHE A 91 0.01 9.66 -0.73
N GLY A 92 -1.19 9.43 -0.20
CA GLY A 92 -2.39 9.36 -1.01
C GLY A 92 -2.81 10.71 -1.61
N ALA A 93 -2.72 11.79 -0.82
CA ALA A 93 -3.10 13.13 -1.27
C ALA A 93 -2.30 13.63 -2.49
N ASP A 94 -1.03 13.22 -2.62
CA ASP A 94 -0.16 13.63 -3.72
C ASP A 94 -0.41 12.83 -5.01
N LEU A 95 -0.88 11.59 -4.86
CA LEU A 95 -0.99 10.63 -5.96
C LEU A 95 -2.41 10.55 -6.53
N LEU A 96 -3.42 10.73 -5.68
CA LEU A 96 -4.82 10.66 -6.06
C LEU A 96 -5.43 12.05 -5.88
N VAL A 97 -5.13 12.92 -6.84
CA VAL A 97 -5.75 14.25 -6.94
C VAL A 97 -7.18 14.05 -7.40
N ASP A 98 -8.14 14.03 -6.46
CA ASP A 98 -9.59 14.03 -6.65
C ASP A 98 -10.08 12.94 -7.63
N GLU A 99 -10.85 11.97 -7.15
CA GLU A 99 -11.40 10.90 -8.00
C GLU A 99 -12.00 11.44 -9.31
N ALA A 100 -12.73 12.57 -9.26
CA ALA A 100 -13.30 13.19 -10.45
C ALA A 100 -12.22 13.68 -11.43
N ARG A 101 -11.16 14.32 -10.92
CA ARG A 101 -10.07 14.86 -11.72
C ARG A 101 -9.08 13.77 -12.16
N PHE A 102 -9.08 12.60 -11.52
CA PHE A 102 -8.32 11.44 -11.98
C PHE A 102 -8.85 10.96 -13.33
N TRP A 103 -10.18 10.95 -13.52
CA TRP A 103 -10.81 10.50 -14.75
C TRP A 103 -10.71 11.50 -15.92
N GLU A 104 -10.44 12.78 -15.65
CA GLU A 104 -10.23 13.80 -16.69
C GLU A 104 -8.87 13.67 -17.38
N GLU A 105 -7.81 13.34 -16.64
CA GLU A 105 -6.44 13.21 -17.15
C GLU A 105 -5.73 11.96 -16.60
N PRO A 106 -6.23 10.76 -16.89
CA PRO A 106 -5.72 9.53 -16.30
C PRO A 106 -4.26 9.29 -16.67
N GLU A 107 -3.83 9.55 -17.91
CA GLU A 107 -2.46 9.27 -18.37
C GLU A 107 -1.37 10.05 -17.61
N SER A 108 -1.65 11.29 -17.17
CA SER A 108 -0.65 12.14 -16.48
C SER A 108 -0.49 11.77 -15.01
N LYS A 109 -1.56 11.30 -14.36
CA LYS A 109 -1.59 10.92 -12.93
C LYS A 109 -1.30 9.44 -12.71
N LEU A 110 -1.67 8.59 -13.66
CA LEU A 110 -1.42 7.17 -13.60
C LEU A 110 0.06 6.82 -13.79
N GLY A 111 0.89 7.65 -14.43
CA GLY A 111 2.27 7.28 -14.78
C GLY A 111 3.01 6.55 -13.65
N PRO A 112 3.18 7.16 -12.47
CA PRO A 112 3.85 6.52 -11.33
C PRO A 112 3.11 5.29 -10.78
N LEU A 113 1.77 5.34 -10.65
CA LEU A 113 0.98 4.24 -10.08
C LEU A 113 0.86 3.05 -11.04
N THR A 114 0.65 3.28 -12.33
CA THR A 114 0.68 2.26 -13.39
C THR A 114 2.04 1.58 -13.46
N ASN A 115 3.13 2.35 -13.40
CA ASN A 115 4.47 1.77 -13.36
C ASN A 115 4.64 0.89 -12.12
N ALA A 116 4.23 1.37 -10.94
CA ALA A 116 4.26 0.60 -9.71
C ALA A 116 3.39 -0.67 -9.81
N THR A 117 2.20 -0.60 -10.41
CA THR A 117 1.30 -1.75 -10.63
C THR A 117 1.92 -2.79 -11.54
N ILE A 118 2.54 -2.38 -12.65
CA ILE A 118 3.24 -3.30 -13.57
C ILE A 118 4.41 -3.98 -12.86
N GLU A 119 5.19 -3.22 -12.09
CA GLU A 119 6.31 -3.74 -11.31
C GLU A 119 5.84 -4.75 -10.26
N LEU A 120 4.77 -4.41 -9.54
CA LEU A 120 4.21 -5.26 -8.50
C LEU A 120 3.59 -6.54 -9.06
N ASP A 121 2.81 -6.46 -10.13
CA ASP A 121 2.27 -7.65 -10.81
C ASP A 121 3.42 -8.53 -11.31
N THR A 122 4.41 -7.95 -11.99
CA THR A 122 5.59 -8.70 -12.45
C THR A 122 6.28 -9.41 -11.30
N PHE A 123 6.50 -8.72 -10.18
CA PHE A 123 7.08 -9.30 -8.97
C PHE A 123 6.21 -10.45 -8.44
N TRP A 124 4.90 -10.25 -8.34
CA TRP A 124 3.98 -11.25 -7.81
C TRP A 124 3.92 -12.50 -8.69
N GLN A 125 3.79 -12.36 -10.01
CA GLN A 125 3.77 -13.50 -10.94
C GLN A 125 5.06 -14.34 -10.86
N GLN A 126 6.20 -13.70 -10.64
CA GLN A 126 7.49 -14.37 -10.50
C GLN A 126 7.64 -15.11 -9.17
N ASN A 127 7.09 -14.57 -8.08
CA ASN A 127 7.40 -15.01 -6.72
C ASN A 127 6.24 -15.73 -6.00
N ARG A 128 5.00 -15.69 -6.51
CA ARG A 128 3.81 -16.29 -5.86
C ARG A 128 3.93 -17.76 -5.48
N ARG A 129 4.78 -18.52 -6.18
CA ARG A 129 5.02 -19.94 -5.89
C ARG A 129 5.87 -20.17 -4.64
N GLU A 130 6.59 -19.16 -4.17
CA GLU A 130 7.38 -19.21 -2.94
C GLU A 130 6.52 -19.01 -1.69
N LEU A 131 5.32 -18.44 -1.81
CA LEU A 131 4.48 -18.09 -0.65
C LEU A 131 4.21 -19.31 0.27
N PRO A 132 3.83 -20.51 -0.21
CA PRO A 132 3.63 -21.65 0.67
C PRO A 132 4.92 -22.08 1.38
N ARG A 133 6.08 -21.95 0.73
CA ARG A 133 7.37 -22.25 1.36
C ARG A 133 7.68 -21.25 2.46
N ILE A 134 7.56 -19.95 2.18
CA ILE A 134 7.76 -18.88 3.16
C ILE A 134 6.83 -19.07 4.36
N TRP A 135 5.55 -19.37 4.11
CA TRP A 135 4.55 -19.64 5.15
C TRP A 135 4.96 -20.79 6.07
N ASN A 136 5.44 -21.90 5.50
CA ASN A 136 5.89 -23.05 6.27
C ASN A 136 7.19 -22.80 7.05
N ASP A 137 7.98 -21.78 6.65
CA ASP A 137 9.18 -21.35 7.36
C ASP A 137 8.86 -20.39 8.53
N LEU A 138 7.62 -19.85 8.61
CA LEU A 138 7.20 -18.96 9.70
C LEU A 138 7.03 -19.74 11.02
N PRO A 139 7.33 -19.11 12.17
CA PRO A 139 6.97 -19.67 13.47
C PRO A 139 5.46 -19.91 13.57
N GLU A 140 5.06 -21.00 14.23
CA GLU A 140 3.64 -21.34 14.41
C GLU A 140 2.87 -20.20 15.11
N GLU A 141 3.51 -19.52 16.06
CA GLU A 141 2.96 -18.36 16.76
C GLU A 141 2.70 -17.13 15.87
N TRP A 142 3.18 -17.12 14.63
CA TRP A 142 2.99 -16.05 13.64
C TRP A 142 1.98 -16.42 12.56
N THR A 143 1.28 -17.55 12.69
CA THR A 143 0.30 -18.06 11.71
C THR A 143 -1.07 -18.30 12.36
N GLU A 144 -1.94 -19.09 11.70
CA GLU A 144 -3.31 -19.43 12.10
C GLU A 144 -3.48 -19.69 13.60
N ALA A 145 -2.51 -20.37 14.22
CA ALA A 145 -2.59 -20.82 15.61
C ALA A 145 -2.71 -19.67 16.63
N THR A 146 -2.28 -18.44 16.29
CA THR A 146 -2.23 -17.33 17.25
C THR A 146 -2.85 -16.03 16.73
N LEU A 147 -2.74 -15.75 15.43
CA LEU A 147 -3.20 -14.47 14.86
C LEU A 147 -4.44 -14.59 13.98
N GLY A 148 -4.92 -15.83 13.73
CA GLY A 148 -6.21 -16.08 13.09
C GLY A 148 -6.26 -15.81 11.59
N PHE A 149 -5.11 -15.77 10.90
CA PHE A 149 -5.04 -15.69 9.44
C PHE A 149 -4.48 -16.98 8.84
N THR A 150 -5.04 -17.40 7.71
CA THR A 150 -4.68 -18.61 6.94
C THR A 150 -3.79 -18.28 5.74
N LEU A 151 -3.05 -19.28 5.25
CA LEU A 151 -2.29 -19.14 3.99
C LEU A 151 -3.21 -18.74 2.83
N GLU A 152 -4.44 -19.26 2.83
CA GLU A 152 -5.43 -18.97 1.80
C GLU A 152 -5.85 -17.49 1.84
N GLU A 153 -6.12 -16.92 3.01
CA GLU A 153 -6.49 -15.51 3.16
C GLU A 153 -5.34 -14.57 2.74
N VAL A 154 -4.10 -14.89 3.13
CA VAL A 154 -2.92 -14.13 2.69
C VAL A 154 -2.77 -14.20 1.17
N GLN A 155 -2.95 -15.39 0.58
CA GLN A 155 -2.90 -15.54 -0.88
C GLN A 155 -4.00 -14.75 -1.58
N GLN A 156 -5.24 -14.81 -1.08
CA GLN A 156 -6.37 -14.05 -1.61
C GLN A 156 -6.10 -12.54 -1.57
N GLN A 157 -5.53 -12.03 -0.46
CA GLN A 157 -5.14 -10.62 -0.34
C GLN A 157 -4.07 -10.23 -1.37
N LEU A 158 -3.02 -11.05 -1.53
CA LEU A 158 -1.95 -10.76 -2.50
C LEU A 158 -2.42 -10.90 -3.95
N ASP A 159 -3.39 -11.76 -4.23
CA ASP A 159 -3.97 -11.92 -5.57
C ASP A 159 -4.86 -10.73 -5.99
N ARG A 160 -5.17 -9.79 -5.09
CA ARG A 160 -5.94 -8.56 -5.40
C ARG A 160 -5.28 -7.66 -6.44
N ILE A 161 -3.98 -7.79 -6.67
CA ILE A 161 -3.29 -7.10 -7.79
C ILE A 161 -3.86 -7.51 -9.16
N ASN A 162 -4.56 -8.64 -9.24
CA ASN A 162 -5.24 -9.14 -10.44
C ASN A 162 -6.73 -8.77 -10.49
N MET A 163 -7.21 -7.91 -9.60
CA MET A 163 -8.59 -7.41 -9.63
C MET A 163 -8.91 -6.75 -10.97
N GLN A 164 -10.18 -6.73 -11.34
CA GLN A 164 -10.62 -5.92 -12.49
C GLN A 164 -10.23 -4.47 -12.25
N PHE A 165 -9.96 -3.74 -13.33
CA PHE A 165 -9.54 -2.34 -13.26
C PHE A 165 -10.49 -1.53 -12.38
N GLU A 166 -11.79 -1.74 -12.55
CA GLU A 166 -12.86 -1.10 -11.81
C GLU A 166 -12.79 -1.34 -10.30
N ASP A 167 -12.59 -2.59 -9.88
CA ASP A 167 -12.51 -2.97 -8.46
C ASP A 167 -11.18 -2.53 -7.84
N PHE A 168 -10.10 -2.61 -8.61
CA PHE A 168 -8.76 -2.21 -8.18
C PHE A 168 -8.73 -0.71 -7.87
N TRP A 169 -9.21 0.10 -8.81
CA TRP A 169 -9.21 1.55 -8.65
C TRP A 169 -10.35 2.03 -7.75
N GLY A 170 -11.56 1.45 -7.87
CA GLY A 170 -12.75 1.85 -7.10
C GLY A 170 -13.81 2.56 -7.94
N THR A 171 -13.99 2.20 -9.22
CA THR A 171 -15.00 2.84 -10.07
C THR A 171 -16.39 2.33 -9.73
N SER A 172 -17.26 3.19 -9.21
CA SER A 172 -18.68 2.88 -9.17
C SER A 172 -19.26 2.97 -10.58
N THR A 173 -19.43 1.85 -11.29
CA THR A 173 -20.45 1.79 -12.34
C THR A 173 -21.81 1.81 -11.65
N THR A 174 -22.34 3.00 -11.38
CA THR A 174 -23.76 3.17 -11.08
C THR A 174 -24.54 2.87 -12.35
N THR A 175 -24.75 1.59 -12.64
CA THR A 175 -25.81 1.17 -13.56
C THR A 175 -27.06 0.96 -12.71
N GLU A 176 -27.72 2.03 -12.31
CA GLU A 176 -29.11 1.96 -11.88
C GLU A 176 -30.00 2.69 -12.90
N GLY A 177 -30.56 1.87 -13.79
CA GLY A 177 -31.95 1.98 -14.23
C GLY A 177 -32.41 3.32 -14.79
N ALA A 178 -32.07 3.60 -16.05
CA ALA A 178 -33.02 4.26 -16.92
C ALA A 178 -34.20 3.28 -17.19
N GLU A 179 -35.12 3.17 -16.25
CA GLU A 179 -36.49 2.72 -16.58
C GLU A 179 -37.29 3.96 -16.95
N GLU A 180 -37.52 4.09 -18.25
CA GLU A 180 -38.51 4.99 -18.85
C GLU A 180 -39.89 4.70 -18.23
N GLY A 181 -40.52 5.75 -17.69
CA GLY A 181 -41.92 5.79 -17.30
C GLY A 181 -42.56 7.08 -17.80
#